data_AF-A0A7D9JAZ3-F1
#
_entry.id   AF-A0A7D9JAZ3-F1
#
_cell.length_a   1.000
_cell.length_b   1.000
_cell.length_c   1.000
_cell.angle_alpha   90.00
_cell.angle_beta   90.00
_cell.angle_gamma   90.00
#
_symmetry.space_group_name_H-M   'P 1'
#
loop_
_entity.id
_entity.type
_entity.pdbx_description
1 polymer ?
#
loop_
_entity_poly.entity_id
_entity_poly.type
_entity_poly.pdbx_seq_one_letter_code
_entity_poly.pdbx_strand_id
1 'polypeptide(L)'
;MSTETEEKLKLKRLQMRRQGYRAFVIRLVKEIDEICEAESYDYERIQVIDQHLQDKLKLLNELNESILLLCDVEEITHEIEESEEINDRILSKRKKIETILKNGDKVHSKINNIETQSTGSIETQPTGSSETQPTGSSENQHVIND
;
A
#
# COMPACT_ATOMS: atom_id res chain seq x y z
N MET A 1 -34.63 -35.55 -8.34
CA MET A 1 -33.19 -35.46 -8.00
C MET A 1 -32.54 -34.26 -8.68
N SER A 2 -32.96 -33.01 -8.41
CA SER A 2 -32.45 -31.85 -9.17
C SER A 2 -31.88 -30.71 -8.31
N THR A 3 -32.43 -30.45 -7.12
CA THR A 3 -32.10 -29.26 -6.33
C THR A 3 -30.92 -29.48 -5.38
N GLU A 4 -30.89 -30.61 -4.66
CA GLU A 4 -29.82 -30.92 -3.71
C GLU A 4 -28.44 -31.02 -4.38
N THR A 5 -28.37 -31.57 -5.59
CA THR A 5 -27.13 -31.65 -6.36
C THR A 5 -26.67 -30.28 -6.86
N GLU A 6 -27.61 -29.38 -7.18
CA GLU A 6 -27.33 -28.02 -7.62
C GLU A 6 -26.82 -27.15 -6.47
N GLU A 7 -27.44 -27.26 -5.29
CA GLU A 7 -27.00 -26.57 -4.06
C GLU A 7 -25.61 -27.01 -3.63
N LYS A 8 -25.33 -28.32 -3.63
CA LYS A 8 -23.98 -28.86 -3.35
C LYS A 8 -22.93 -28.33 -4.32
N LEU A 9 -23.26 -28.25 -5.61
CA LEU A 9 -22.34 -27.69 -6.61
C LEU A 9 -22.10 -26.18 -6.38
N LYS A 10 -23.16 -25.44 -6.02
CA LYS A 10 -23.08 -24.01 -5.72
C LYS A 10 -22.22 -23.75 -4.49
N LEU A 11 -22.43 -24.49 -3.39
CA LEU A 11 -21.62 -24.42 -2.17
C LEU A 11 -20.14 -24.63 -2.49
N LYS A 12 -19.81 -25.71 -3.23
CA LYS A 12 -18.43 -26.01 -3.63
C LYS A 12 -17.80 -24.87 -4.44
N ARG A 13 -18.56 -24.26 -5.37
CA ARG A 13 -18.07 -23.11 -6.14
C ARG A 13 -17.77 -21.89 -5.27
N LEU A 14 -18.61 -21.61 -4.27
CA LEU A 14 -18.41 -20.52 -3.33
C LEU A 14 -17.16 -20.76 -2.47
N GLN A 15 -17.01 -21.96 -1.91
CA GLN A 15 -15.83 -22.35 -1.12
C GLN A 15 -14.53 -22.22 -1.94
N MET A 16 -14.53 -22.66 -3.20
CA MET A 16 -13.38 -22.50 -4.10
C MET A 16 -13.04 -21.03 -4.37
N ARG A 17 -14.05 -20.19 -4.57
CA ARG A 17 -13.84 -18.74 -4.77
C ARG A 17 -13.28 -18.09 -3.51
N ARG A 18 -13.79 -18.47 -2.34
CA ARG A 18 -13.29 -18.02 -1.03
C ARG A 18 -11.82 -18.40 -0.84
N GLN A 19 -11.46 -19.65 -1.10
CA GLN A 19 -10.07 -20.14 -1.10
C GLN A 19 -9.16 -19.28 -1.98
N GLY A 20 -9.59 -18.97 -3.22
CA GLY A 20 -8.83 -18.10 -4.12
C GLY A 20 -8.57 -16.70 -3.55
N TYR A 21 -9.59 -16.08 -2.95
CA TYR A 21 -9.42 -14.77 -2.32
C TYR A 21 -8.60 -14.82 -1.02
N ARG A 22 -8.74 -15.88 -0.22
CA ARG A 22 -7.89 -16.10 0.97
C ARG A 22 -6.41 -16.19 0.57
N ALA A 23 -6.08 -16.97 -0.46
CA ALA A 23 -4.72 -17.08 -0.96
C ALA A 23 -4.15 -15.72 -1.43
N PHE A 24 -4.99 -14.89 -2.06
CA PHE A 24 -4.60 -13.53 -2.45
C PHE A 24 -4.36 -12.64 -1.24
N VAL A 25 -5.23 -12.67 -0.23
CA VAL A 25 -5.07 -11.92 1.02
C VAL A 25 -3.78 -12.33 1.75
N ILE A 26 -3.49 -13.63 1.84
CA ILE A 26 -2.27 -14.13 2.48
C ILE A 26 -1.02 -13.51 1.82
N ARG A 27 -1.03 -13.38 0.49
CA ARG A 27 0.05 -12.74 -0.26
C ARG A 27 0.20 -11.26 0.09
N LEU A 28 -0.90 -10.52 0.10
CA LEU A 28 -0.90 -9.09 0.47
C LEU A 28 -0.43 -8.87 1.91
N VAL A 29 -0.87 -9.74 2.82
CA VAL A 29 -0.44 -9.69 4.22
C VAL A 29 1.07 -9.88 4.32
N LYS A 30 1.63 -10.86 3.59
CA LYS A 30 3.07 -11.10 3.56
C LYS A 30 3.82 -9.89 3.01
N GLU A 31 3.32 -9.30 1.94
CA GLU A 31 3.91 -8.10 1.34
C GLU A 31 3.93 -6.92 2.32
N ILE A 32 2.86 -6.72 3.11
CA ILE A 32 2.85 -5.70 4.16
C ILE A 32 3.86 -6.01 5.26
N ASP A 33 4.02 -7.27 5.65
CA ASP A 33 5.01 -7.66 6.65
C ASP A 33 6.43 -7.37 6.17
N GLU A 34 6.74 -7.68 4.89
CA GLU A 34 8.01 -7.33 4.24
C GLU A 34 8.25 -5.81 4.22
N ILE A 35 7.23 -5.02 3.86
CA ILE A 35 7.33 -3.56 3.88
C ILE A 35 7.55 -3.03 5.31
N CYS A 36 6.93 -3.65 6.31
CA CYS A 36 7.10 -3.25 7.71
C CYS A 36 8.50 -3.50 8.27
N GLU A 37 9.26 -4.40 7.64
CA GLU A 37 10.64 -4.72 8.03
C GLU A 37 11.67 -3.87 7.25
N ALA A 38 11.23 -3.10 6.26
CA ALA A 38 12.09 -2.25 5.45
C ALA A 38 12.56 -0.99 6.20
N GLU A 39 13.74 -0.47 5.81
CA GLU A 39 14.32 0.76 6.37
C GLU A 39 13.53 2.03 5.98
N SER A 40 12.82 1.98 4.86
CA SER A 40 11.99 3.06 4.34
C SER A 40 10.69 2.50 3.77
N TYR A 41 9.59 3.23 3.92
CA TYR A 41 8.28 2.80 3.46
C TYR A 41 7.95 3.33 2.06
N ASP A 42 7.44 2.44 1.21
CA ASP A 42 6.73 2.80 -0.02
C ASP A 42 5.27 3.09 0.31
N TYR A 43 4.97 4.37 0.57
CA TYR A 43 3.64 4.81 1.02
C TYR A 43 2.55 4.61 -0.05
N GLU A 44 2.87 4.80 -1.33
CA GLU A 44 1.92 4.56 -2.42
C GLU A 44 1.55 3.08 -2.51
N ARG A 45 2.56 2.21 -2.42
CA ARG A 45 2.34 0.76 -2.43
C ARG A 45 1.51 0.30 -1.23
N ILE A 46 1.77 0.84 -0.04
CA ILE A 46 1.00 0.56 1.17
C ILE A 46 -0.48 0.94 0.98
N GLN A 47 -0.76 2.11 0.40
CA GLN A 47 -2.14 2.55 0.13
C GLN A 47 -2.86 1.60 -0.84
N VAL A 48 -2.20 1.19 -1.92
CA VAL A 48 -2.75 0.23 -2.88
C VAL A 48 -3.07 -1.10 -2.21
N ILE A 49 -2.18 -1.59 -1.35
CA ILE A 49 -2.43 -2.85 -0.62
C ILE A 49 -3.58 -2.69 0.37
N ASP A 50 -3.71 -1.57 1.09
CA ASP A 50 -4.83 -1.35 2.01
C ASP A 50 -6.17 -1.38 1.29
N GLN A 51 -6.26 -0.73 0.12
CA GLN A 51 -7.47 -0.75 -0.70
C GLN A 51 -7.80 -2.19 -1.14
N HIS A 52 -6.80 -2.95 -1.60
CA HIS A 52 -7.03 -4.34 -1.96
C HIS A 52 -7.47 -5.21 -0.78
N LEU A 53 -6.90 -5.01 0.41
CA LEU A 53 -7.31 -5.72 1.63
C LEU A 53 -8.77 -5.37 2.00
N GLN A 54 -9.16 -4.10 1.88
CA GLN A 54 -10.54 -3.65 2.08
C GLN A 54 -11.52 -4.33 1.12
N ASP A 55 -11.21 -4.31 -0.18
CA ASP A 55 -12.06 -4.88 -1.20
C ASP A 55 -12.21 -6.39 -1.01
N LYS A 56 -11.13 -7.07 -0.64
CA LYS A 56 -11.14 -8.52 -0.39
C LYS A 56 -11.88 -8.88 0.88
N LEU A 57 -11.78 -8.08 1.94
CA LEU A 57 -12.56 -8.28 3.16
C LEU A 57 -14.06 -8.25 2.85
N LYS A 58 -14.50 -7.27 2.06
CA LYS A 58 -15.91 -7.17 1.64
C LYS A 58 -16.35 -8.42 0.87
N LEU A 59 -15.58 -8.83 -0.14
CA LEU A 59 -15.88 -10.01 -0.95
C LEU A 59 -15.87 -11.32 -0.14
N LEU A 60 -14.95 -11.45 0.81
CA LEU A 60 -14.89 -12.62 1.70
C LEU A 60 -16.13 -12.68 2.58
N ASN A 61 -16.56 -11.56 3.18
CA ASN A 61 -17.78 -11.51 3.97
C ASN A 61 -19.02 -11.89 3.15
N GLU A 62 -19.16 -11.38 1.93
CA GLU A 62 -20.26 -11.76 1.03
C GLU A 62 -20.27 -13.27 0.70
N LEU A 63 -19.09 -13.87 0.52
CA LEU A 63 -18.97 -15.31 0.30
C LEU A 63 -19.28 -16.12 1.56
N ASN A 64 -18.83 -15.66 2.72
CA ASN A 64 -19.06 -16.33 3.99
C ASN A 64 -20.57 -16.42 4.28
N GLU A 65 -21.30 -15.32 4.13
CA GLU A 65 -22.77 -15.33 4.25
C GLU A 65 -23.42 -16.29 3.27
N SER A 66 -22.96 -16.28 2.00
CA SER A 66 -23.49 -17.18 0.98
C SER A 66 -23.21 -18.66 1.27
N ILE A 67 -22.08 -18.96 1.91
CA ILE A 67 -21.68 -20.32 2.32
C ILE A 67 -22.51 -20.77 3.52
N LEU A 68 -22.66 -19.91 4.55
CA LEU A 68 -23.45 -20.21 5.75
C LEU A 68 -24.93 -20.48 5.44
N LEU A 69 -25.47 -19.87 4.39
CA LEU A 69 -26.84 -20.13 3.92
C LEU A 69 -27.01 -21.50 3.25
N LEU A 70 -25.91 -22.15 2.84
CA LEU A 70 -25.93 -23.38 2.04
C LEU A 70 -25.23 -24.56 2.72
N CYS A 71 -24.39 -24.34 3.72
CA CYS A 71 -23.67 -25.42 4.39
C CYS A 71 -24.56 -26.15 5.40
N ASP A 72 -24.15 -27.38 5.71
CA ASP A 72 -24.84 -28.21 6.69
C ASP A 72 -24.63 -27.63 8.10
N VAL A 73 -25.60 -27.84 8.99
CA VAL A 73 -25.58 -27.25 10.35
C VAL A 73 -24.34 -27.66 11.12
N GLU A 74 -23.86 -28.88 10.90
CA GLU A 74 -22.66 -29.44 11.50
C GLU A 74 -21.36 -28.72 11.05
N GLU A 75 -21.36 -28.06 9.89
CA GLU A 75 -20.19 -27.35 9.35
C GLU A 75 -20.16 -25.87 9.71
N ILE A 76 -21.30 -25.27 10.12
CA ILE A 76 -21.43 -23.82 10.39
C ILE A 76 -20.33 -23.30 11.31
N THR A 77 -20.07 -23.98 12.44
CA THR A 77 -19.05 -23.54 13.41
C THR A 77 -17.66 -23.47 12.76
N HIS A 78 -17.29 -24.51 12.01
CA HIS A 78 -16.01 -24.54 11.31
C HIS A 78 -15.91 -23.43 10.26
N GLU A 79 -16.99 -23.22 9.50
CA GLU A 79 -17.06 -22.19 8.46
C GLU A 79 -16.94 -20.77 9.04
N ILE A 80 -17.48 -20.52 10.24
CA ILE A 80 -17.33 -19.26 10.98
C ILE A 80 -15.88 -19.08 11.45
N GLU A 81 -15.31 -20.08 12.15
CA GLU A 81 -13.96 -19.99 12.70
C GLU A 81 -12.90 -19.70 11.62
N GLU A 82 -12.96 -20.42 10.49
CA GLU A 82 -12.03 -20.16 9.37
C GLU A 82 -12.20 -18.74 8.78
N SER A 83 -13.41 -18.21 8.83
CA SER A 83 -13.74 -16.89 8.30
C SER A 83 -13.24 -15.78 9.22
N GLU A 84 -13.41 -15.94 10.52
CA GLU A 84 -12.93 -15.02 11.54
C GLU A 84 -11.41 -14.94 11.55
N GLU A 85 -10.69 -16.06 11.45
CA GLU A 85 -9.22 -16.07 11.43
C GLU A 85 -8.65 -15.16 10.32
N ILE A 86 -9.19 -15.27 9.11
CA ILE A 86 -8.74 -14.45 7.97
C ILE A 86 -9.15 -13.00 8.14
N ASN A 87 -10.38 -12.75 8.62
CA ASN A 87 -10.88 -11.40 8.85
C ASN A 87 -10.02 -10.65 9.88
N ASP A 88 -9.71 -11.29 11.00
CA ASP A 88 -8.84 -10.73 12.05
C ASP A 88 -7.45 -10.41 11.51
N ARG A 89 -6.89 -11.31 10.70
CA ARG A 89 -5.60 -11.09 10.05
C ARG A 89 -5.63 -9.88 9.13
N ILE A 90 -6.69 -9.71 8.33
CA ILE A 90 -6.85 -8.51 7.47
C ILE A 90 -6.92 -7.25 8.35
N LEU A 91 -7.85 -7.22 9.31
CA LEU A 91 -8.08 -6.05 10.15
C LEU A 91 -6.84 -5.63 10.94
N SER A 92 -6.11 -6.61 11.49
CA SER A 92 -4.84 -6.38 12.18
C SER A 92 -3.81 -5.69 11.30
N LYS A 93 -3.62 -6.16 10.06
CA LYS A 93 -2.67 -5.54 9.12
C LYS A 93 -3.13 -4.15 8.67
N ARG A 94 -4.43 -3.96 8.41
CA ARG A 94 -4.97 -2.63 8.09
C ARG A 94 -4.74 -1.61 9.20
N LYS A 95 -4.91 -2.00 10.46
CA LYS A 95 -4.59 -1.15 11.61
C LYS A 95 -3.09 -0.79 11.67
N LYS A 96 -2.21 -1.72 11.30
CA LYS A 96 -0.77 -1.46 11.18
C LYS A 96 -0.48 -0.46 10.06
N ILE A 97 -1.11 -0.63 8.89
CA ILE A 97 -1.03 0.30 7.75
C ILE A 97 -1.48 1.70 8.18
N GLU A 98 -2.63 1.83 8.84
CA GLU A 98 -3.13 3.12 9.32
C GLU A 98 -2.13 3.83 10.23
N THR A 99 -1.43 3.08 11.09
CA THR A 99 -0.38 3.62 11.97
C THR A 99 0.81 4.13 11.16
N ILE A 100 1.25 3.40 10.13
CA ILE A 100 2.37 3.79 9.27
C ILE A 100 2.03 5.07 8.50
N LEU A 101 0.84 5.13 7.87
CA LEU A 101 0.41 6.28 7.08
C LEU A 101 0.31 7.54 7.94
N LYS A 102 -0.33 7.46 9.12
CA LYS A 102 -0.41 8.59 10.06
C LYS A 102 0.95 9.12 10.53
N ASN A 103 1.94 8.25 10.62
CA ASN A 103 3.29 8.63 11.01
C ASN A 103 4.07 9.26 9.84
N GLY A 104 3.86 8.78 8.61
CA GLY A 104 4.40 9.39 7.39
C GLY A 104 3.94 10.84 7.21
N ASP A 105 2.64 11.10 7.39
CA ASP A 105 2.06 12.44 7.26
C ASP A 105 2.65 13.43 8.28
N LYS A 106 2.97 12.96 9.50
CA LYS A 106 3.63 13.77 10.53
C LYS A 106 5.07 14.13 10.19
N VAL A 107 5.79 13.26 9.47
CA VAL A 107 7.18 13.53 9.04
C VAL A 107 7.19 14.59 7.95
N HIS A 108 6.29 14.51 6.96
CA HIS A 108 6.15 15.56 5.94
C HIS A 108 5.72 16.91 6.51
N SER A 109 4.80 16.93 7.49
CA SER A 109 4.41 18.17 8.16
C SER A 109 5.56 18.83 8.94
N LYS A 110 6.48 18.06 9.53
CA LYS A 110 7.65 18.60 10.22
C LYS A 110 8.70 19.18 9.28
N ILE A 111 8.92 18.55 8.12
CA ILE A 111 9.89 19.03 7.12
C ILE A 111 9.44 20.38 6.54
N ASN A 112 8.15 20.53 6.22
CA ASN A 112 7.59 21.79 5.72
C ASN A 112 7.65 22.95 6.73
N ASN A 113 7.80 22.65 8.02
CA ASN A 113 7.92 23.65 9.08
C ASN A 113 9.38 24.07 9.38
N ILE A 114 10.37 23.47 8.72
CA ILE A 114 11.79 23.82 8.86
C ILE A 114 12.23 24.84 7.78
N GLU A 115 11.51 24.94 6.66
CA GLU A 115 11.87 25.81 5.52
C GLU A 115 11.45 27.29 5.68
N THR A 116 11.31 27.80 6.90
CA THR A 116 11.07 29.24 7.13
C THR A 116 11.71 29.78 8.41
N GLN A 117 12.94 29.38 8.70
CA GLN A 117 13.82 30.18 9.56
C GLN A 117 15.03 30.70 8.77
N SER A 118 14.73 31.71 7.94
CA SER A 118 15.53 32.93 7.79
C SER A 118 17.05 32.78 7.89
N THR A 119 17.70 32.41 6.78
CA THR A 119 19.09 32.82 6.51
C THR A 119 19.10 34.32 6.23
N GLY A 120 19.27 35.14 7.27
CA GLY A 120 19.27 36.60 7.14
C GLY A 120 20.22 37.24 8.14
N SER A 121 21.48 37.39 7.74
CA SER A 121 22.30 38.55 8.09
C SER A 121 23.43 38.66 7.07
N ILE A 122 23.18 39.53 6.10
CA ILE A 122 24.15 40.07 5.16
C ILE A 122 24.89 41.16 5.94
N GLU A 123 26.20 41.04 6.11
CA GLU A 123 27.03 42.18 6.55
C GLU A 123 28.20 42.34 5.58
N THR A 124 28.06 43.33 4.71
CA THR A 124 29.05 43.83 3.74
C THR A 124 30.00 44.81 4.42
N GLN A 125 31.31 44.80 4.07
CA GLN A 125 32.21 45.96 3.83
C GLN A 125 33.68 45.49 3.58
N PRO A 126 34.59 46.32 2.96
CA PRO A 126 35.11 46.08 1.61
C PRO A 126 36.66 46.05 1.50
N THR A 127 37.17 46.09 0.26
CA THR A 127 38.55 46.32 -0.24
C THR A 127 39.48 45.09 -0.26
N GLY A 128 40.28 44.83 -1.30
CA GLY A 128 40.75 45.68 -2.40
C GLY A 128 41.24 44.91 -3.63
N SER A 129 41.53 45.71 -4.65
CA SER A 129 41.81 45.42 -6.06
C SER A 129 43.05 44.59 -6.38
N SER A 130 42.99 43.88 -7.52
CA SER A 130 43.95 43.82 -8.64
C SER A 130 43.60 42.59 -9.49
N GLU A 131 43.63 42.53 -10.82
CA GLU A 131 43.84 43.45 -11.93
C GLU A 131 43.32 42.69 -13.19
N THR A 132 42.92 43.46 -14.19
CA THR A 132 42.36 43.17 -15.53
C THR A 132 43.12 42.11 -16.38
N GLN A 133 42.41 41.11 -16.97
CA GLN A 133 41.95 40.93 -18.39
C GLN A 133 43.05 40.62 -19.45
N PRO A 134 42.75 40.14 -20.70
CA PRO A 134 41.55 39.51 -21.28
C PRO A 134 41.83 38.31 -22.25
N THR A 135 40.76 37.87 -22.95
CA THR A 135 40.71 37.29 -24.33
C THR A 135 41.18 35.83 -24.53
N GLY A 136 40.46 34.95 -25.25
CA GLY A 136 39.25 35.08 -26.07
C GLY A 136 38.87 33.74 -26.73
N SER A 137 37.74 33.77 -27.48
CA SER A 137 37.35 32.98 -28.68
C SER A 137 37.74 31.48 -28.75
N SER A 138 36.88 30.53 -29.09
CA SER A 138 35.94 30.55 -30.21
C SER A 138 34.85 29.48 -30.08
N GLU A 139 33.74 29.80 -30.74
CA GLU A 139 32.71 28.88 -31.23
C GLU A 139 33.28 27.63 -31.91
N ASN A 140 32.58 26.52 -31.78
CA ASN A 140 32.22 25.76 -32.98
C ASN A 140 30.91 25.01 -32.75
N GLN A 141 29.88 25.47 -33.48
CA GLN A 141 28.75 24.65 -33.87
C GLN A 141 29.26 23.57 -34.85
N HIS A 142 28.80 22.33 -34.69
CA HIS A 142 28.55 21.52 -35.86
C HIS A 142 27.26 20.73 -35.66
N VAL A 143 26.30 21.08 -36.49
CA VAL A 143 25.02 20.40 -36.68
C VAL A 143 25.14 19.67 -38.03
N ILE A 144 24.39 18.57 -38.17
CA ILE A 144 23.73 18.05 -39.40
C ILE A 144 24.34 16.79 -40.06
N ASN A 145 23.54 15.71 -39.94
CA ASN A 145 23.12 14.67 -40.91
C ASN A 145 24.15 13.63 -41.42
N ASP A 146 23.78 12.39 -41.78
CA ASP A 146 22.52 11.68 -42.06
C ASP A 146 22.56 10.28 -41.43
#